data_AF-A0AAE2YMW6-F1
#
_entry.id   AF-A0AAE2YMW6-F1
#
_cell.length_a   1.000
_cell.length_b   1.000
_cell.length_c   1.000
_cell.angle_alpha   90.00
_cell.angle_beta   90.00
_cell.angle_gamma   90.00
#
_symmetry.space_group_name_H-M   'P 1'
#
loop_
_entity.id
_entity.type
_entity.pdbx_description
1 polymer ?
#
loop_
_entity_poly.entity_id
_entity_poly.type
_entity_poly.pdbx_seq_one_letter_code
_entity_poly.pdbx_strand_id
1 'polypeptide(L)'
;MLNHLQAGERYEGAGEIGSRNNDALPLFIFGVEQSLRRVRTRAGCAVALEPWPELAHAERIVQHQLLQLPENWTRERQSLADRLCRLLLLRFAHTRIFADTSALEQCPAILLALSRVWWGEGMAVRGQDAEALSLG
;
A
#
# COMPACT_ATOMS: atom_id res chain seq x y z
N MET A 1 14.21 -24.97 15.15
CA MET A 1 14.48 -23.52 15.30
C MET A 1 14.29 -22.86 13.93
N LEU A 2 13.04 -22.81 13.45
CA LEU A 2 12.65 -22.33 12.12
C LEU A 2 11.19 -21.90 12.25
N ASN A 3 10.86 -20.59 12.20
CA ASN A 3 9.47 -20.10 11.99
C ASN A 3 9.34 -18.55 11.93
N HIS A 4 10.19 -17.83 11.20
CA HIS A 4 10.00 -16.38 11.00
C HIS A 4 10.11 -15.87 9.55
N LEU A 5 10.44 -16.73 8.58
CA LEU A 5 10.59 -16.33 7.16
C LEU A 5 9.37 -16.58 6.27
N GLN A 6 8.37 -17.34 6.74
CA GLN A 6 7.21 -17.74 5.91
C GLN A 6 6.13 -16.67 5.69
N ALA A 7 6.28 -15.46 6.23
CA ALA A 7 5.32 -14.38 5.98
C ALA A 7 5.59 -13.61 4.67
N GLY A 8 6.78 -13.75 4.07
CA GLY A 8 7.18 -13.05 2.83
C GLY A 8 6.86 -13.82 1.54
N GLU A 9 6.75 -15.15 1.60
CA GLU A 9 6.65 -16.02 0.41
C GLU A 9 5.21 -16.28 -0.04
N ARG A 10 4.19 -15.79 0.69
CA ARG A 10 2.78 -15.99 0.33
C ARG A 10 2.28 -15.12 -0.82
N TYR A 11 3.11 -14.20 -1.34
CA TYR A 11 2.74 -13.36 -2.47
C TYR A 11 3.21 -13.91 -3.84
N GLU A 12 4.01 -14.98 -3.87
CA GLU A 12 4.50 -15.56 -5.14
C GLU A 12 3.61 -16.68 -5.69
N GLY A 13 2.62 -17.16 -4.92
CA GLY A 13 1.76 -18.29 -5.30
C GLY A 13 0.33 -17.93 -5.73
N ALA A 14 -0.06 -16.65 -5.76
CA ALA A 14 -1.44 -16.22 -6.07
C ALA A 14 -1.62 -15.72 -7.53
N GLY A 15 -0.76 -16.17 -8.45
CA GLY A 15 -0.80 -15.80 -9.86
C GLY A 15 -1.84 -16.54 -10.70
N GLU A 16 -2.47 -17.58 -10.17
CA GLU A 16 -3.43 -18.39 -10.93
C GLU A 16 -4.59 -18.82 -10.04
N ILE A 17 -5.61 -17.98 -9.91
CA ILE A 17 -7.02 -18.35 -9.77
C ILE A 17 -7.77 -17.06 -10.04
N GLY A 18 -8.62 -17.06 -11.07
CA GLY A 18 -9.47 -15.93 -11.43
C GLY A 18 -10.29 -15.47 -10.23
N SER A 19 -9.84 -14.41 -9.57
CA SER A 19 -10.62 -13.67 -8.60
C SER A 19 -10.95 -12.32 -9.21
N ARG A 20 -12.23 -11.97 -9.16
CA ARG A 20 -12.78 -10.72 -9.66
C ARG A 20 -11.87 -9.55 -9.26
N ASN A 21 -11.46 -8.75 -10.25
CA ASN A 21 -10.56 -7.58 -10.15
C ASN A 21 -10.83 -6.55 -9.00
N ASN A 22 -11.88 -6.72 -8.19
CA ASN A 22 -12.20 -5.86 -7.05
C ASN A 22 -11.53 -6.26 -5.73
N ASP A 23 -11.11 -7.50 -5.54
CA ASP A 23 -10.53 -7.96 -4.26
C ASP A 23 -9.02 -7.71 -4.15
N ALA A 24 -8.36 -7.37 -5.26
CA ALA A 24 -6.92 -7.10 -5.31
C ALA A 24 -6.52 -5.77 -4.65
N LEU A 25 -7.38 -4.75 -4.71
CA LEU A 25 -7.09 -3.43 -4.15
C LEU A 25 -7.04 -3.41 -2.61
N PRO A 26 -8.02 -3.97 -1.87
CA PRO A 26 -7.92 -4.04 -0.40
C PRO A 26 -6.59 -4.65 0.07
N LEU A 27 -6.15 -5.72 -0.61
CA LEU A 27 -4.89 -6.40 -0.32
C LEU A 27 -3.67 -5.53 -0.68
N PHE A 28 -3.73 -4.81 -1.80
CA PHE A 28 -2.73 -3.82 -2.19
C PHE A 28 -2.57 -2.72 -1.13
N ILE A 29 -3.67 -2.05 -0.74
CA ILE A 29 -3.63 -0.95 0.23
C ILE A 29 -3.10 -1.46 1.56
N PHE A 30 -3.66 -2.58 2.05
CA PHE A 30 -3.23 -3.19 3.30
C PHE A 30 -1.73 -3.54 3.28
N GLY A 31 -1.23 -4.14 2.19
CA GLY A 31 0.18 -4.51 2.04
C GLY A 31 1.12 -3.30 2.09
N VAL A 32 0.75 -2.19 1.45
CA VAL A 32 1.51 -0.94 1.48
C VAL A 32 1.46 -0.31 2.87
N GLU A 33 0.29 -0.22 3.51
CA GLU A 33 0.13 0.36 4.85
C GLU A 33 0.94 -0.40 5.91
N GLN A 34 0.89 -1.74 5.89
CA GLN A 34 1.66 -2.56 6.83
C GLN A 34 3.16 -2.36 6.65
N SER A 35 3.63 -2.26 5.41
CA SER A 35 5.03 -1.98 5.10
C SER A 35 5.45 -0.62 5.65
N LEU A 36 4.66 0.42 5.39
CA LEU A 36 4.90 1.77 5.91
C LEU A 36 4.89 1.84 7.43
N ARG A 37 3.99 1.11 8.09
CA ARG A 37 3.95 1.04 9.55
C ARG A 37 5.25 0.46 10.11
N ARG A 38 5.77 -0.63 9.53
CA ARG A 38 7.03 -1.24 9.94
C ARG A 38 8.22 -0.30 9.74
N VAL A 39 8.26 0.41 8.62
CA VAL A 39 9.29 1.44 8.35
C VAL A 39 9.27 2.52 9.44
N ARG A 40 8.09 3.06 9.78
CA ARG A 40 7.98 4.10 10.82
C ARG A 40 8.40 3.58 12.21
N THR A 41 7.97 2.38 12.60
CA THR A 41 8.40 1.77 13.86
C THR A 41 9.91 1.61 13.92
N ARG A 42 10.53 1.16 12.81
CA ARG A 42 11.98 0.97 12.74
C ARG A 42 12.74 2.28 12.77
N ALA A 43 12.26 3.32 12.08
CA ALA A 43 12.88 4.64 12.09
C ALA A 43 12.76 5.36 13.44
N GLY A 44 11.70 5.10 14.21
CA GLY A 44 11.55 5.61 15.59
C GLY A 44 12.53 4.95 16.58
N CYS A 45 13.01 3.74 16.26
CA CYS A 45 14.13 3.14 16.98
C CYS A 45 15.43 3.73 16.39
N ALA A 46 16.25 4.38 17.21
CA ALA A 46 17.50 5.08 16.82
C ALA A 46 18.61 4.18 16.19
N VAL A 47 18.25 2.99 15.70
CA VAL A 47 19.12 1.93 15.17
C VAL A 47 18.80 1.64 13.69
N ALA A 48 18.02 2.49 13.00
CA ALA A 48 17.69 2.29 11.60
C ALA A 48 18.88 2.58 10.66
N LEU A 49 19.87 1.69 10.66
CA LEU A 49 20.84 1.59 9.58
C LEU A 49 20.13 1.01 8.35
N GLU A 50 20.32 1.67 7.20
CA GLU A 50 19.96 1.10 5.90
C GLU A 50 20.50 -0.33 5.75
N PRO A 51 19.82 -1.23 5.02
CA PRO A 51 18.66 -0.99 4.16
C PRO A 51 17.30 -1.17 4.85
N TRP A 52 16.25 -0.59 4.25
CA TRP A 52 14.85 -0.70 4.71
C TRP A 52 14.09 -1.69 3.81
N PRO A 53 14.15 -3.02 4.10
CA PRO A 53 13.54 -4.04 3.26
C PRO A 53 12.02 -3.89 3.13
N GLU A 54 11.37 -3.32 4.15
CA GLU A 54 9.93 -3.07 4.14
C GLU A 54 9.54 -1.98 3.14
N LEU A 55 10.40 -0.97 2.95
CA LEU A 55 10.19 0.07 1.94
C LEU A 55 10.33 -0.51 0.52
N ALA A 56 11.33 -1.35 0.29
CA ALA A 56 11.51 -2.06 -0.98
C ALA A 56 10.32 -3.00 -1.30
N HIS A 57 9.74 -3.62 -0.27
CA HIS A 57 8.52 -4.43 -0.43
C HIS A 57 7.32 -3.57 -0.83
N ALA A 58 7.12 -2.42 -0.18
CA ALA A 58 6.08 -1.46 -0.56
C ALA A 58 6.25 -0.96 -2.01
N GLU A 59 7.48 -0.63 -2.41
CA GLU A 59 7.79 -0.24 -3.79
C GLU A 59 7.37 -1.31 -4.80
N ARG A 60 7.69 -2.58 -4.54
CA ARG A 60 7.33 -3.69 -5.42
C ARG A 60 5.81 -3.84 -5.57
N ILE A 61 5.07 -3.72 -4.47
CA ILE A 61 3.60 -3.78 -4.48
C ILE A 61 3.03 -2.65 -5.34
N VAL A 62 3.53 -1.41 -5.20
CA VAL A 62 3.10 -0.25 -6.00
C VAL A 62 3.45 -0.39 -7.48
N GLN A 63 4.65 -0.88 -7.81
CA GLN A 63 5.04 -1.14 -9.19
C GLN A 63 4.16 -2.21 -9.84
N HIS A 64 3.86 -3.29 -9.12
CA HIS A 64 2.97 -4.33 -9.63
C HIS A 64 1.57 -3.78 -9.90
N GLN A 65 1.02 -2.97 -8.98
CA GLN A 65 -0.30 -2.38 -9.16
C GLN A 65 -0.37 -1.40 -10.33
N LEU A 66 0.71 -0.67 -10.60
CA LEU A 66 0.80 0.24 -11.74
C LEU A 66 0.70 -0.51 -13.08
N LEU A 67 1.25 -1.72 -13.16
CA LEU A 67 1.20 -2.57 -14.35
C LEU A 67 -0.17 -3.25 -14.53
N GLN A 68 -0.95 -3.38 -13.46
CA GLN A 68 -2.24 -4.06 -13.44
C GLN A 68 -3.42 -3.10 -13.23
N LEU A 69 -3.31 -1.86 -13.73
CA LEU A 69 -4.45 -0.94 -13.71
C LEU A 69 -5.59 -1.47 -14.61
N PRO A 70 -6.86 -1.41 -14.17
CA PRO A 70 -7.96 -1.97 -14.95
C PRO A 70 -8.15 -1.25 -16.29
N GLU A 71 -8.09 -2.01 -17.39
CA GLU A 71 -8.21 -1.47 -18.76
C GLU A 71 -9.61 -0.91 -19.05
N ASN A 72 -10.63 -1.37 -18.32
CA ASN A 72 -12.02 -0.95 -18.47
C ASN A 72 -12.36 0.39 -17.80
N TRP A 73 -11.39 1.04 -17.16
CA TRP A 73 -11.57 2.36 -16.56
C TRP A 73 -11.55 3.47 -17.60
N THR A 74 -12.19 4.60 -17.27
CA THR A 74 -12.05 5.81 -18.09
C THR A 74 -10.60 6.29 -18.10
N ARG A 75 -10.18 6.93 -19.19
CA ARG A 75 -8.82 7.48 -19.34
C ARG A 75 -8.43 8.42 -18.20
N GLU A 76 -9.38 9.22 -17.73
CA GLU A 76 -9.19 10.14 -16.61
C GLU A 76 -8.90 9.39 -15.30
N ARG A 77 -9.68 8.34 -15.03
CA ARG A 77 -9.54 7.50 -13.83
C ARG A 77 -8.21 6.74 -13.83
N GLN A 78 -7.82 6.15 -14.97
CA GLN A 78 -6.52 5.50 -15.14
C GLN A 78 -5.37 6.49 -14.96
N SER A 79 -5.47 7.68 -15.56
CA SER A 79 -4.44 8.72 -15.44
C SER A 79 -4.28 9.22 -14.01
N LEU A 80 -5.37 9.34 -13.26
CA LEU A 80 -5.33 9.72 -11.86
C LEU A 80 -4.69 8.63 -10.99
N ALA A 81 -5.05 7.36 -11.21
CA ALA A 81 -4.44 6.24 -10.49
C ALA A 81 -2.94 6.09 -10.78
N ASP A 82 -2.53 6.20 -12.05
CA ASP A 82 -1.10 6.19 -12.45
C ASP A 82 -0.32 7.29 -11.72
N ARG A 83 -0.86 8.53 -11.70
CA ARG A 83 -0.23 9.66 -10.99
C ARG A 83 -0.10 9.41 -9.49
N LEU A 84 -1.12 8.87 -8.83
CA LEU A 84 -1.09 8.58 -7.39
C LEU A 84 -0.08 7.46 -7.06
N CYS A 85 -0.04 6.39 -7.86
CA CYS A 85 0.94 5.32 -7.70
C CYS A 85 2.38 5.84 -7.90
N ARG A 86 2.62 6.67 -8.93
CA ARG A 86 3.93 7.31 -9.14
C ARG A 86 4.32 8.25 -8.00
N LEU A 87 3.36 8.97 -7.43
CA LEU A 87 3.60 9.84 -6.28
C LEU A 87 4.02 9.03 -5.05
N LEU A 88 3.39 7.86 -4.79
CA LEU A 88 3.84 6.94 -3.75
C LEU A 88 5.29 6.49 -3.96
N LEU A 89 5.62 6.04 -5.18
CA LEU A 89 6.99 5.63 -5.52
C LEU A 89 7.99 6.76 -5.33
N LEU A 90 7.62 7.99 -5.66
CA LEU A 90 8.47 9.16 -5.45
C LEU A 90 8.72 9.42 -3.96
N ARG A 91 7.70 9.26 -3.09
CA ARG A 91 7.88 9.37 -1.63
C ARG A 91 8.78 8.27 -1.08
N PHE A 92 8.65 7.05 -1.58
CA PHE A 92 9.53 5.94 -1.18
C PHE A 92 10.97 6.20 -1.61
N ALA A 93 11.19 6.63 -2.86
CA ALA A 93 12.50 6.99 -3.37
C ALA A 93 13.14 8.14 -2.57
N HIS A 94 12.38 9.18 -2.23
CA HIS A 94 12.87 10.30 -1.40
C HIS A 94 13.32 9.80 -0.03
N THR A 95 12.49 8.97 0.60
CA THR A 95 12.80 8.38 1.90
C THR A 95 14.08 7.54 1.85
N ARG A 96 14.26 6.74 0.79
CA ARG A 96 15.44 5.90 0.60
C ARG A 96 16.71 6.70 0.25
N ILE A 97 16.61 7.77 -0.51
CA ILE A 97 17.79 8.55 -0.96
C ILE A 97 18.26 9.51 0.13
N PHE A 98 17.32 10.11 0.86
CA PHE A 98 17.61 11.17 1.83
C PHE A 98 17.47 10.72 3.29
N ALA A 99 17.14 9.44 3.53
CA ALA A 99 16.79 8.90 4.85
C ALA A 99 15.69 9.69 5.59
N ASP A 100 14.88 10.45 4.83
CA ASP A 100 13.85 11.34 5.37
C ASP A 100 12.51 10.61 5.47
N THR A 101 12.18 10.14 6.68
CA THR A 101 10.91 9.48 6.97
C THR A 101 9.70 10.41 6.97
N SER A 102 9.89 11.72 7.07
CA SER A 102 8.77 12.68 7.02
C SER A 102 8.06 12.64 5.66
N ALA A 103 8.79 12.27 4.60
CA ALA A 103 8.22 12.04 3.28
C ALA A 103 7.12 10.96 3.26
N LEU A 104 7.13 10.02 4.23
CA LEU A 104 6.11 8.98 4.35
C LEU A 104 4.82 9.46 5.02
N GLU A 105 4.80 10.64 5.67
CA GLU A 105 3.60 11.16 6.35
C GLU A 105 2.45 11.43 5.38
N GLN A 106 2.77 11.70 4.11
CA GLN A 106 1.77 11.98 3.08
C GLN A 106 1.19 10.70 2.43
N CYS A 107 1.85 9.55 2.60
CA CYS A 107 1.44 8.30 1.97
C CYS A 107 0.01 7.84 2.34
N PRO A 108 -0.49 7.96 3.59
CA PRO A 108 -1.87 7.62 3.93
C PRO A 108 -2.90 8.42 3.13
N ALA A 109 -2.67 9.72 2.94
CA ALA A 109 -3.57 10.57 2.15
C ALA A 109 -3.59 10.15 0.67
N ILE A 110 -2.43 9.76 0.12
CA ILE A 110 -2.33 9.28 -1.27
C ILE A 110 -3.03 7.92 -1.43
N LEU A 111 -2.88 7.00 -0.46
CA LEU A 111 -3.56 5.71 -0.45
C LEU A 111 -5.08 5.86 -0.34
N LEU A 112 -5.56 6.81 0.48
CA LEU A 112 -6.97 7.15 0.56
C LEU A 112 -7.50 7.75 -0.75
N ALA A 113 -6.72 8.59 -1.41
CA ALA A 113 -7.09 9.09 -2.74
C ALA A 113 -7.18 7.94 -3.75
N LEU A 114 -6.24 6.99 -3.70
CA LEU A 114 -6.23 5.82 -4.59
C LEU A 114 -7.44 4.90 -4.33
N SER A 115 -7.84 4.71 -3.07
CA SER A 115 -9.02 3.92 -2.73
C SER A 115 -10.32 4.54 -3.27
N ARG A 116 -10.45 5.87 -3.17
CA ARG A 116 -11.56 6.62 -3.79
C ARG A 116 -11.57 6.47 -5.31
N VAL A 117 -10.41 6.50 -5.95
CA VAL A 117 -10.31 6.24 -7.39
C VAL A 117 -10.79 4.84 -7.71
N TRP A 118 -10.58 3.84 -6.86
CA TRP A 118 -10.94 2.44 -7.14
C TRP A 118 -12.40 2.08 -6.83
N TRP A 119 -12.99 2.67 -5.80
CA TRP A 119 -14.38 2.41 -5.43
C TRP A 119 -15.37 3.49 -5.89
N GLY A 120 -14.88 4.61 -6.41
CA GLY A 120 -15.69 5.81 -6.64
C GLY A 120 -16.01 6.53 -5.32
N GLU A 121 -16.66 7.69 -5.40
CA GLU A 121 -17.03 8.49 -4.22
C GLU A 121 -18.01 7.79 -3.25
N GLY A 122 -18.55 6.62 -3.61
CA GLY A 122 -19.64 5.95 -2.89
C GLY A 122 -19.26 4.91 -1.84
N MET A 123 -17.98 4.57 -1.66
CA MET A 123 -17.57 3.59 -0.64
C MET A 123 -16.34 4.09 0.12
N ALA A 124 -16.58 5.02 1.03
CA ALA A 124 -15.75 5.10 2.23
C ALA A 124 -15.90 3.74 2.95
N VAL A 125 -14.94 2.84 2.74
CA VAL A 125 -14.89 1.57 3.49
C VAL A 125 -14.78 1.91 4.97
N ARG A 126 -15.93 1.75 5.64
CA ARG A 126 -16.14 1.37 7.05
C ARG A 126 -15.00 1.75 7.99
N GLY A 127 -14.85 3.05 8.23
CA GLY A 127 -14.14 3.58 9.38
C GLY A 127 -15.03 3.83 10.61
N GLN A 128 -16.32 3.45 10.57
CA GLN A 128 -17.30 3.83 11.61
C GLN A 128 -18.07 2.66 12.24
N ASP A 129 -17.80 1.40 11.87
CA ASP A 129 -18.50 0.24 12.49
C ASP A 129 -17.77 -0.30 13.75
N ALA A 130 -16.66 0.33 14.16
CA ALA A 130 -15.93 -0.09 15.37
C ALA A 130 -16.53 0.48 16.69
N GLU A 131 -17.43 1.47 16.62
CA GLU A 131 -18.08 2.04 17.82
C GLU A 131 -19.40 1.37 18.21
N ALA A 132 -19.91 0.41 17.42
CA ALA A 132 -21.21 -0.24 17.69
C ALA A 132 -21.13 -1.55 18.50
N LEU A 133 -19.94 -1.98 18.94
CA LEU A 133 -19.75 -3.21 19.75
C LEU A 133 -19.34 -2.94 21.21
N SER A 134 -19.63 -1.75 21.75
CA SER A 134 -19.45 -1.45 23.18
C SER A 134 -20.72 -1.14 23.97
N LEU A 135 -21.92 -1.34 23.41
CA LEU A 135 -23.16 -1.29 24.18
C LEU A 135 -24.13 -2.38 23.71
N GLY A 136 -24.08 -3.52 24.41
CA GLY A 136 -24.97 -4.66 24.27
C GLY A 136 -24.57 -5.76 25.24
#